data_AF-A0AAV6YS08-F1
#
_entry.id   AF-A0AAV6YS08-F1
#
_cell.length_a   1.000
_cell.length_b   1.000
_cell.length_c   1.000
_cell.angle_alpha   90.00
_cell.angle_beta   90.00
_cell.angle_gamma   90.00
#
_symmetry.space_group_name_H-M   'P 1'
#
loop_
_entity.id
_entity.type
_entity.pdbx_description
1 polymer ?
#
loop_
_entity_poly.entity_id
_entity_poly.type
_entity_poly.pdbx_seq_one_letter_code
_entity_poly.pdbx_strand_id
1 'polypeptide(L)'
;MYSPDGTMHGFLNNTLAYFNVSDFKPGTGPNIDHDVGYQVEICRYKDYREPPWAETKYDITKEFWAVLAARLAFVIVFQNLVMFMSDFVDWIIPDIPKDISEQIHREKVLMVEVFLKEEQGKLQMLETWKEHHEKKRGENCANQSPRLSRSNTGSTASAYSGRVEA
;
A
#
# COMPACT_ATOMS: atom_id res chain seq x y z
N MET A 1 -37.80 16.87 11.09
CA MET A 1 -36.77 17.91 11.32
C MET A 1 -36.72 18.12 12.82
N TYR A 2 -35.56 17.91 13.46
CA TYR A 2 -35.44 17.88 14.94
C TYR A 2 -35.37 19.27 15.59
N SER A 3 -35.08 20.32 14.82
CA SER A 3 -35.15 21.72 15.27
C SER A 3 -35.82 22.55 14.17
N PRO A 4 -37.07 23.00 14.35
CA PRO A 4 -37.79 23.83 13.38
C PRO A 4 -37.11 25.19 13.15
N ASP A 5 -36.53 25.76 14.21
CA ASP A 5 -35.95 27.10 14.21
C ASP A 5 -34.42 27.11 14.02
N GLY A 6 -33.80 25.93 13.85
CA GLY A 6 -32.34 25.77 13.75
C GLY A 6 -31.56 26.05 15.03
N THR A 7 -32.26 26.28 16.16
CA THR A 7 -31.65 26.51 17.48
C THR A 7 -31.56 25.20 18.28
N MET A 8 -30.77 25.19 19.36
CA MET A 8 -30.68 24.04 20.29
C MET A 8 -31.73 24.10 21.41
N HIS A 9 -32.74 24.97 21.28
CA HIS A 9 -33.82 25.04 22.28
C HIS A 9 -34.57 23.72 22.33
N GLY A 10 -34.79 23.21 23.55
CA GLY A 10 -35.44 21.91 23.76
C GLY A 10 -34.54 20.69 23.57
N PHE A 11 -33.23 20.85 23.31
CA PHE A 11 -32.30 19.72 23.17
C PHE A 11 -32.37 18.75 24.35
N LEU A 12 -32.35 19.27 25.59
CA LEU A 12 -32.49 18.43 26.79
C LEU A 12 -33.84 17.71 26.86
N ASN A 13 -34.92 18.35 26.43
CA ASN A 13 -36.24 17.71 26.39
C ASN A 13 -36.31 16.61 25.32
N ASN A 14 -35.49 16.70 24.26
CA ASN A 14 -35.39 15.65 23.24
C ASN A 14 -34.47 14.50 23.67
N THR A 15 -33.35 14.79 24.33
CA THR A 15 -32.34 13.78 24.72
C THR A 15 -32.74 12.97 25.96
N LEU A 16 -33.72 13.42 26.73
CA LEU A 16 -34.16 12.73 27.94
C LEU A 16 -35.46 11.93 27.69
N ALA A 17 -35.41 10.61 27.90
CA ALA A 17 -36.57 9.74 27.87
C ALA A 17 -37.38 9.82 29.17
N TYR A 18 -38.68 9.54 29.08
CA TYR A 18 -39.59 9.50 30.22
C TYR A 18 -39.68 8.07 30.77
N PHE A 19 -39.69 7.94 32.10
CA PHE A 19 -39.90 6.69 32.81
C PHE A 19 -40.96 6.88 33.89
N ASN A 20 -41.95 6.00 33.91
CA ASN A 20 -42.96 6.00 34.97
C ASN A 20 -42.41 5.23 36.18
N VAL A 21 -42.40 5.89 37.34
CA VAL A 21 -41.88 5.32 38.60
C VAL A 21 -42.63 4.04 38.99
N SER A 22 -43.91 3.90 38.64
CA SER A 22 -44.67 2.68 38.92
C SER A 22 -44.18 1.45 38.15
N ASP A 23 -43.36 1.62 37.09
CA ASP A 23 -42.82 0.51 36.30
C ASP A 23 -41.50 -0.07 36.84
N PHE A 24 -41.04 0.39 38.01
CA PHE A 24 -39.90 -0.24 38.67
C PHE A 24 -40.22 -1.69 39.03
N LYS A 25 -39.23 -2.58 38.86
CA LYS A 25 -39.38 -3.96 39.32
C LYS A 25 -39.53 -3.97 40.85
N PRO A 26 -40.34 -4.87 41.42
CA PRO A 26 -40.52 -4.96 42.87
C PRO A 26 -39.17 -5.02 43.60
N GLY A 27 -38.95 -4.12 44.56
CA GLY A 27 -37.72 -4.06 45.36
C GLY A 27 -36.51 -3.38 44.69
N THR A 28 -36.64 -2.85 43.47
CA THR A 28 -35.56 -2.10 42.78
C THR A 28 -35.79 -0.59 42.74
N GLY A 29 -37.00 -0.14 43.10
CA GLY A 29 -37.35 1.28 43.13
C GLY A 29 -36.69 2.01 44.32
N PRO A 30 -36.26 3.26 44.14
CA PRO A 30 -35.76 4.09 45.24
C PRO A 30 -36.89 4.46 46.21
N ASN A 31 -36.54 4.79 47.47
CA ASN A 31 -37.47 5.37 48.44
C ASN A 31 -37.65 6.88 48.15
N ILE A 32 -38.32 7.17 47.04
CA ILE A 32 -38.42 8.54 46.49
C ILE A 32 -39.09 9.51 47.47
N ASP A 33 -40.12 9.05 48.17
CA ASP A 33 -40.87 9.86 49.14
C ASP A 33 -40.00 10.37 50.30
N HIS A 34 -38.92 9.65 50.63
CA HIS A 34 -38.05 9.99 51.76
C HIS A 34 -36.87 10.91 51.40
N ASP A 35 -36.42 10.89 50.14
CA ASP A 35 -35.24 11.64 49.68
C ASP A 35 -35.59 13.01 49.08
N VAL A 36 -36.76 13.15 48.45
CA VAL A 36 -37.12 14.36 47.68
C VAL A 36 -38.24 15.17 48.35
N GLY A 37 -38.96 14.58 49.31
CA GLY A 37 -40.00 15.24 50.11
C GLY A 37 -41.32 15.49 49.37
N TYR A 38 -41.48 14.95 48.16
CA TYR A 38 -42.73 14.93 47.40
C TYR A 38 -42.82 13.69 46.51
N GLN A 39 -44.04 13.29 46.16
CA GLN A 39 -44.27 12.12 45.30
C GLN A 39 -43.89 12.42 43.85
N VAL A 40 -43.06 11.57 43.26
CA VAL A 40 -42.64 11.66 41.85
C VAL A 40 -43.31 10.55 41.06
N GLU A 41 -44.12 10.91 40.07
CA GLU A 41 -44.79 9.95 39.19
C GLU A 41 -43.93 9.58 37.96
N ILE A 42 -43.18 10.55 37.42
CA ILE A 42 -42.38 10.38 36.20
C ILE A 42 -40.98 10.92 36.43
N CYS A 43 -39.97 10.13 36.09
CA CYS A 43 -38.58 10.56 36.07
C CYS A 43 -38.02 10.60 34.64
N ARG A 44 -36.92 11.32 34.46
CA ARG A 44 -36.26 11.49 33.15
C ARG A 44 -34.83 10.95 33.21
N TYR A 45 -34.41 10.21 32.20
CA TYR A 45 -33.07 9.65 32.10
C TYR A 45 -32.50 9.84 30.68
N LYS A 46 -31.17 9.81 30.57
CA LYS A 46 -30.46 10.05 29.32
C LYS A 46 -30.50 8.81 28.44
N ASP A 47 -31.56 8.69 27.64
CA ASP A 47 -31.71 7.65 26.62
C ASP A 47 -32.69 8.09 25.53
N TYR A 48 -32.64 7.45 24.37
CA TYR A 48 -33.52 7.70 23.22
C TYR A 48 -34.56 6.58 23.11
N ARG A 49 -35.49 6.55 24.08
CA ARG A 49 -36.57 5.56 24.18
C ARG A 49 -37.95 6.17 24.07
N GLU A 50 -38.88 5.38 23.57
CA GLU A 50 -40.28 5.78 23.43
C GLU A 50 -40.92 5.96 24.82
N PRO A 51 -41.80 6.97 24.97
CA PRO A 51 -42.40 7.31 26.25
C PRO A 51 -43.42 6.25 26.71
N PRO A 52 -43.81 6.25 28.00
CA PRO A 52 -44.70 5.22 28.55
C PRO A 52 -46.13 5.21 28.00
N TRP A 53 -46.55 6.29 27.33
CA TRP A 53 -47.86 6.40 26.67
C TRP A 53 -47.85 6.04 25.19
N ALA A 54 -46.68 5.73 24.60
CA ALA A 54 -46.58 5.25 23.23
C ALA A 54 -46.98 3.77 23.15
N GLU A 55 -47.38 3.31 21.95
CA GLU A 55 -47.75 1.91 21.69
C GLU A 55 -46.59 0.95 21.99
N THR A 56 -45.36 1.35 21.64
CA THR A 56 -44.12 0.63 21.89
C THR A 56 -43.38 1.21 23.11
N LYS A 57 -43.93 0.98 24.30
CA LYS A 57 -43.39 1.50 25.57
C LYS A 57 -41.93 1.07 25.81
N TYR A 58 -41.05 2.05 26.07
CA TYR A 58 -39.63 1.86 26.40
C TYR A 58 -38.74 1.23 25.32
N ASP A 59 -39.25 1.08 24.10
CA ASP A 59 -38.46 0.61 22.97
C ASP A 59 -37.51 1.68 22.43
N ILE A 60 -36.50 1.22 21.68
CA ILE A 60 -35.49 2.08 21.06
C ILE A 60 -36.12 2.89 19.94
N THR A 61 -35.95 4.21 20.00
CA THR A 61 -36.47 5.14 18.99
C THR A 61 -35.62 5.11 17.71
N LYS A 62 -36.17 5.62 16.61
CA LYS A 62 -35.41 5.83 15.35
C LYS A 62 -34.29 6.87 15.51
N GLU A 63 -34.45 7.81 16.45
CA GLU A 63 -33.45 8.85 16.74
C GLU A 63 -32.15 8.24 17.25
N PHE A 64 -32.25 7.21 18.09
CA PHE A 64 -31.09 6.46 18.57
C PHE A 64 -30.22 5.95 17.41
N TRP A 65 -30.85 5.32 16.43
CA TRP A 65 -30.17 4.77 15.26
C TRP A 65 -29.58 5.87 14.38
N ALA A 66 -30.27 6.99 14.21
CA ALA A 66 -29.76 8.14 13.47
C ALA A 66 -28.52 8.74 14.12
N VAL A 67 -28.53 8.94 15.45
CA VAL A 67 -27.38 9.43 16.21
C VAL A 67 -26.23 8.44 16.18
N LEU A 68 -26.52 7.14 16.29
CA LEU A 68 -25.51 6.08 16.19
C LEU A 68 -24.85 6.09 14.80
N ALA A 69 -25.64 6.12 13.73
CA ALA A 69 -25.15 6.19 12.37
C ALA A 69 -24.28 7.44 12.13
N ALA A 70 -24.71 8.60 12.63
CA ALA A 70 -23.93 9.83 12.52
C ALA A 70 -22.58 9.74 13.25
N ARG A 71 -22.54 9.12 14.44
CA ARG A 71 -21.29 8.87 15.17
C ARG A 71 -20.35 7.94 14.42
N LEU A 72 -20.89 6.85 13.85
CA LEU A 72 -20.10 5.90 13.06
C LEU A 72 -19.57 6.55 11.78
N ALA A 73 -20.40 7.30 11.06
CA ALA A 73 -20.01 8.03 9.87
C ALA A 73 -18.91 9.06 10.18
N PHE A 74 -19.01 9.79 11.28
CA PHE A 74 -17.97 10.72 11.72
C PHE A 74 -16.63 10.02 11.93
N VAL A 75 -16.63 8.88 12.62
CA VAL A 75 -15.41 8.08 12.85
C VAL A 75 -14.82 7.60 11.54
N ILE A 76 -15.63 7.07 10.62
CA ILE A 76 -15.18 6.57 9.31
C ILE A 76 -14.58 7.71 8.49
N VAL A 77 -15.29 8.84 8.34
CA VAL A 77 -14.80 9.98 7.57
C VAL A 77 -13.51 10.54 8.16
N PHE A 78 -13.48 10.72 9.47
CA PHE A 78 -12.30 11.22 10.17
C PHE A 78 -11.10 10.29 9.99
N GLN A 79 -11.30 8.98 10.14
CA GLN A 79 -10.25 7.98 9.95
C GLN A 79 -9.70 8.00 8.52
N ASN A 80 -10.58 8.04 7.50
CA ASN A 80 -10.16 8.09 6.11
C ASN A 80 -9.42 9.40 5.79
N LEU A 81 -9.86 10.53 6.36
CA LEU A 81 -9.19 11.82 6.18
C LEU A 81 -7.80 11.81 6.82
N VAL A 82 -7.69 11.35 8.06
CA VAL A 82 -6.39 11.28 8.75
C VAL A 82 -5.45 10.32 8.02
N MET A 83 -5.92 9.13 7.64
CA MET A 83 -5.14 8.16 6.87
C MET A 83 -4.65 8.76 5.55
N PHE A 84 -5.55 9.39 4.78
CA PHE A 84 -5.19 10.05 3.53
C PHE A 84 -4.18 11.18 3.72
N MET A 85 -4.32 11.99 4.77
CA MET A 85 -3.37 13.06 5.07
C MET A 85 -2.00 12.52 5.48
N SER A 86 -1.96 11.41 6.22
CA SER A 86 -0.72 10.69 6.53
C SER A 86 -0.06 10.15 5.27
N ASP A 87 -0.80 9.47 4.40
CA ASP A 87 -0.28 8.96 3.11
C ASP A 87 0.20 10.11 2.21
N PHE A 88 -0.48 11.26 2.23
CA PHE A 88 -0.08 12.45 1.50
C PHE A 88 1.23 13.05 2.02
N VAL A 89 1.44 13.05 3.34
CA VAL A 89 2.70 13.49 3.96
C VAL A 89 3.84 12.54 3.58
N ASP A 90 3.62 11.23 3.66
CA ASP A 90 4.60 10.21 3.26
C ASP A 90 4.90 10.28 1.74
N TRP A 91 3.92 10.70 0.94
CA TRP A 91 4.11 10.95 -0.49
C TRP A 91 4.91 12.24 -0.78
N ILE A 92 4.70 13.31 0.01
CA ILE A 92 5.45 14.57 -0.10
C ILE A 92 6.90 14.41 0.37
N ILE A 93 7.11 13.61 1.42
CA ILE A 93 8.43 13.28 1.97
C ILE A 93 8.70 11.80 1.65
N PRO A 94 8.91 11.41 0.38
CA PRO A 94 9.33 10.06 0.10
C PRO A 94 10.69 9.87 0.79
N ASP A 95 10.77 8.90 1.69
CA ASP A 95 11.97 8.50 2.45
C ASP A 95 13.21 8.21 1.56
N ILE A 96 13.02 8.16 0.24
CA ILE A 96 14.09 8.02 -0.75
C ILE A 96 14.14 9.31 -1.58
N PRO A 97 15.09 10.23 -1.30
CA PRO A 97 15.35 11.35 -2.19
C PRO A 97 15.77 10.83 -3.57
N LYS A 98 15.38 11.56 -4.62
CA LYS A 98 15.70 11.27 -6.03
C LYS A 98 17.21 11.01 -6.28
N ASP A 99 18.08 11.47 -5.38
CA ASP A 99 19.53 11.26 -5.40
C ASP A 99 19.99 9.79 -5.32
N ILE A 100 19.27 8.92 -4.59
CA ILE A 100 19.67 7.51 -4.49
C ILE A 100 19.37 6.74 -5.79
N SER A 101 18.35 7.17 -6.55
CA SER A 101 18.06 6.57 -7.85
C SER A 101 19.13 6.90 -8.88
N GLU A 102 19.68 8.12 -8.85
CA GLU A 102 20.81 8.49 -9.70
C GLU A 102 22.11 7.82 -9.26
N GLN A 103 22.39 7.72 -7.95
CA GLN A 103 23.57 7.01 -7.46
C GLN A 103 23.50 5.50 -7.74
N ILE A 104 22.37 4.84 -7.50
CA ILE A 104 22.19 3.41 -7.83
C ILE A 104 22.26 3.18 -9.34
N HIS A 105 21.74 4.08 -10.17
CA HIS A 105 21.84 3.92 -11.62
C HIS A 105 23.29 4.13 -12.11
N ARG A 106 24.02 5.10 -11.54
CA ARG A 106 25.46 5.32 -11.83
C ARG A 106 26.32 4.16 -11.37
N GLU A 107 26.06 3.60 -10.18
CA GLU A 107 26.79 2.43 -9.67
C GLU A 107 26.55 1.18 -10.51
N LYS A 108 25.32 0.96 -10.99
CA LYS A 108 25.02 -0.16 -11.90
C LYS A 108 25.70 -0.01 -13.26
N VAL A 109 25.74 1.19 -13.83
CA VAL A 109 26.41 1.44 -15.12
C VAL A 109 27.93 1.25 -14.98
N LEU A 110 28.54 1.77 -13.92
CA LEU A 110 29.98 1.67 -13.68
C LEU A 110 30.40 0.21 -13.41
N MET A 111 29.60 -0.56 -12.67
CA MET A 111 29.85 -2.00 -12.46
C MET A 111 29.80 -2.79 -13.78
N VAL A 112 28.82 -2.53 -14.64
CA VAL A 112 28.69 -3.22 -15.94
C VAL A 112 29.87 -2.87 -16.86
N GLU A 113 30.32 -1.61 -16.87
CA GLU A 113 31.48 -1.18 -17.66
C GLU A 113 32.78 -1.87 -17.20
N VAL A 114 32.99 -1.97 -15.88
CA VAL A 114 34.16 -2.68 -15.31
C VAL A 114 34.14 -4.16 -15.69
N PHE A 115 32.98 -4.82 -15.61
CA PHE A 115 32.84 -6.22 -16.00
C PHE A 115 33.14 -6.44 -17.49
N LEU A 116 32.62 -5.57 -18.37
CA LEU A 116 32.84 -5.67 -19.81
C LEU A 116 34.33 -5.50 -20.19
N LYS A 117 35.03 -4.59 -19.49
CA LYS A 117 36.46 -4.34 -19.70
C LYS A 117 37.32 -5.53 -19.26
N GLU A 118 36.94 -6.21 -18.18
CA GLU A 118 37.63 -7.42 -17.72
C GLU A 118 37.49 -8.57 -18.74
N GLU A 119 36.29 -8.79 -19.28
CA GLU A 119 36.05 -9.80 -20.32
C GLU A 119 36.82 -9.48 -21.62
N GLN A 120 36.86 -8.22 -22.05
CA GLN A 120 37.64 -7.80 -23.23
C GLN A 120 39.15 -8.01 -23.03
N GLY A 121 39.68 -7.71 -21.84
CA GLY A 121 41.10 -7.92 -21.53
C GLY A 121 41.49 -9.40 -21.53
N LYS A 122 40.62 -10.27 -21.01
CA LYS A 122 40.81 -11.73 -21.05
C LYS A 122 40.80 -12.27 -22.48
N LEU A 123 39.87 -11.79 -23.33
CA LEU A 123 39.76 -12.20 -24.73
C LEU A 123 40.99 -11.76 -25.55
N GLN A 124 41.46 -10.52 -25.40
CA GLN A 124 42.67 -10.04 -26.11
C GLN A 124 43.93 -10.82 -25.71
N MET A 125 44.09 -11.16 -24.43
CA MET A 125 45.19 -12.02 -23.99
C MET A 125 45.09 -13.43 -24.57
N LEU A 126 43.88 -14.00 -24.66
CA LEU A 126 43.63 -15.31 -25.27
C LEU A 126 43.96 -15.31 -26.77
N GLU A 127 43.58 -14.27 -27.50
CA GLU A 127 43.92 -14.08 -28.91
C GLU A 127 45.44 -13.95 -29.10
N THR A 128 46.10 -13.08 -28.32
CA THR A 128 47.56 -12.89 -28.39
C THR A 128 48.31 -14.19 -28.07
N TRP A 129 47.84 -14.94 -27.06
CA TRP A 129 48.43 -16.23 -26.72
C TRP A 129 48.22 -17.27 -27.83
N LYS A 130 47.03 -17.31 -28.42
CA LYS A 130 46.71 -18.18 -29.56
C LYS A 130 47.56 -17.85 -30.78
N GLU A 131 47.71 -16.58 -31.13
CA GLU A 131 48.58 -16.12 -32.23
C GLU A 131 50.04 -16.51 -31.97
N HIS A 132 50.55 -16.30 -30.76
CA HIS A 132 51.90 -16.69 -30.41
C HIS A 132 52.10 -18.21 -30.44
N HIS A 133 51.07 -18.99 -30.03
CA HIS A 133 51.09 -20.45 -30.12
C HIS A 133 51.02 -20.94 -31.57
N GLU A 134 50.24 -20.29 -32.44
CA GLU A 134 50.20 -20.59 -33.88
C GLU A 134 51.52 -20.22 -34.56
N LYS A 135 52.12 -19.09 -34.22
CA LYS A 135 53.43 -18.67 -34.74
C LYS A 135 54.53 -19.65 -34.33
N LYS A 136 54.57 -20.05 -33.06
CA LYS A 136 55.48 -21.11 -32.57
C LYS A 136 55.22 -22.46 -33.25
N ARG A 137 53.96 -22.80 -33.53
CA ARG A 137 53.58 -24.06 -34.20
C ARG A 137 53.94 -24.03 -35.70
N GLY A 138 53.87 -22.86 -36.35
CA GLY A 138 54.31 -22.63 -37.72
C GLY A 138 55.84 -22.60 -37.86
N GLU A 139 56.56 -22.01 -36.91
CA GLU A 139 58.04 -22.01 -36.88
C GLU A 139 58.61 -23.42 -36.65
N ASN A 140 57.93 -24.28 -35.88
CA ASN A 140 58.38 -25.65 -35.65
C ASN A 140 58.17 -26.58 -36.87
N CYS A 141 57.27 -26.24 -37.79
CA CYS A 141 57.10 -26.98 -39.06
C CYS A 141 58.00 -26.47 -40.19
N ALA A 142 58.76 -25.39 -40.00
CA ALA A 142 59.57 -24.77 -41.05
C ALA A 142 61.03 -25.26 -41.12
N ASN A 143 61.48 -26.11 -40.19
CA ASN A 143 62.90 -26.51 -40.07
C ASN A 143 63.27 -27.90 -40.62
N GLN A 144 62.49 -28.48 -41.54
CA GLN A 144 62.92 -29.66 -42.32
C GLN A 144 62.56 -29.57 -43.83
N SER A 145 63.44 -28.90 -44.59
CA SER A 145 63.86 -29.14 -46.00
C SER A 145 62.79 -29.24 -47.14
N PRO A 146 63.16 -29.35 -48.45
CA PRO A 146 63.18 -28.21 -49.38
C PRO A 146 62.24 -28.31 -50.63
N ARG A 147 62.17 -27.17 -51.35
CA ARG A 147 61.48 -26.80 -52.62
C ARG A 147 61.03 -27.94 -53.57
N LEU A 148 59.81 -27.80 -54.14
CA LEU A 148 59.59 -27.77 -55.61
C LEU A 148 58.22 -27.18 -56.01
N SER A 149 58.22 -26.48 -57.14
CA SER A 149 57.11 -25.80 -57.80
C SER A 149 56.08 -26.75 -58.42
N ARG A 150 54.83 -26.28 -58.64
CA ARG A 150 54.22 -26.04 -59.98
C ARG A 150 52.69 -26.30 -60.07
N SER A 151 52.05 -25.34 -60.77
CA SER A 151 50.82 -25.35 -61.60
C SER A 151 49.41 -25.60 -61.00
N ASN A 152 48.62 -24.51 -61.08
CA ASN A 152 47.28 -24.36 -61.67
C ASN A 152 46.34 -25.57 -61.74
N THR A 153 45.13 -25.40 -61.20
CA THR A 153 43.90 -25.38 -62.01
C THR A 153 42.78 -24.70 -61.22
N GLY A 154 42.18 -23.64 -61.79
CA GLY A 154 40.96 -23.05 -61.26
C GLY A 154 39.73 -23.80 -61.77
N SER A 155 38.70 -23.91 -60.94
CA SER A 155 37.35 -23.36 -61.20
C SER A 155 36.28 -23.93 -60.27
N THR A 156 35.24 -23.09 -60.09
CA THR A 156 33.83 -23.38 -59.78
C THR A 156 33.42 -23.76 -58.35
N ALA A 157 32.92 -22.74 -57.65
CA ALA A 157 31.53 -22.56 -57.20
C ALA A 157 30.76 -23.74 -56.55
N SER A 158 30.31 -23.53 -55.31
CA SER A 158 28.95 -23.76 -54.77
C SER A 158 28.98 -23.37 -53.28
N ALA A 159 28.35 -22.28 -52.83
CA ALA A 159 26.94 -22.16 -52.41
C ALA A 159 26.49 -23.24 -51.39
N TYR A 160 26.24 -22.80 -50.14
CA TYR A 160 25.12 -23.10 -49.20
C TYR A 160 25.58 -22.75 -47.75
N SER A 161 25.15 -21.65 -47.12
CA SER A 161 23.86 -21.34 -46.45
C SER A 161 23.67 -21.95 -45.04
N GLY A 162 23.38 -21.06 -44.07
CA GLY A 162 22.91 -21.30 -42.69
C GLY A 162 23.64 -20.39 -41.70
N ARG A 163 23.24 -19.13 -41.41
CA ARG A 163 21.98 -18.56 -40.88
C ARG A 163 21.71 -19.00 -39.42
N VAL A 164 22.22 -18.26 -38.43
CA VAL A 164 21.63 -17.13 -37.64
C VAL A 164 21.12 -17.60 -36.28
N GLU A 165 21.74 -17.00 -35.25
CA GLU A 165 21.24 -16.47 -33.97
C GLU A 165 20.17 -17.21 -33.17
N ALA A 166 20.48 -17.40 -31.89
CA ALA A 166 19.75 -16.81 -30.76
C ALA A 166 20.74 -16.48 -29.63
#